data_AF-A0A7Y3P6E4-F1
#
_entry.id   AF-A0A7Y3P6E4-F1
#
_cell.length_a   1.000
_cell.length_b   1.000
_cell.length_c   1.000
_cell.angle_alpha   90.00
_cell.angle_beta   90.00
_cell.angle_gamma   90.00
#
_symmetry.space_group_name_H-M   'P 1'
#
loop_
_entity.id
_entity.type
_entity.pdbx_description
1 polymer ?
#
loop_
_entity_poly.entity_id
_entity_poly.type
_entity_poly.pdbx_seq_one_letter_code
_entity_poly.pdbx_strand_id
1 'polypeptide(L)'
;MKKFLSSIGVLTLVLGVSGLSVVETAGAASKPVVTITPNSGLVSNQKVVITGTGFTAGESLAAVECVATATTSAGCALGGLVLLTVNPDGTLPSTNFYVQTGTIGNGTCGTSAADATCAIAIGTTTGTLVTDATITFASTTTGPSVTVTPANGLKNGQTATVTGTG
;
A
#
# COMPACT_ATOMS: atom_id res chain seq x y z
N MET A 1 -9.74 -23.69 -72.28
CA MET A 1 -8.77 -24.80 -72.34
C MET A 1 -8.17 -24.93 -70.94
N LYS A 2 -8.30 -25.97 -70.10
CA LYS A 2 -8.90 -27.30 -70.14
C LYS A 2 -9.70 -27.48 -68.83
N LYS A 3 -10.85 -28.14 -68.93
CA LYS A 3 -11.63 -28.67 -67.80
C LYS A 3 -10.93 -29.96 -67.32
N PHE A 4 -10.84 -30.18 -66.01
CA PHE A 4 -10.69 -31.52 -65.45
C PHE A 4 -11.60 -31.63 -64.22
N LEU A 5 -12.74 -32.29 -64.42
CA LEU A 5 -13.46 -33.00 -63.37
C LEU A 5 -12.72 -34.32 -63.11
N SER A 6 -12.61 -34.77 -61.86
CA SER A 6 -12.93 -36.15 -61.45
C SER A 6 -12.63 -36.38 -59.97
N SER A 7 -13.64 -36.83 -59.25
CA SER A 7 -13.62 -37.40 -57.91
C SER A 7 -12.67 -38.60 -57.78
N ILE A 8 -12.16 -38.84 -56.56
CA ILE A 8 -12.07 -40.14 -55.86
C ILE A 8 -11.95 -39.82 -54.37
N GLY A 9 -12.82 -40.44 -53.57
CA GLY A 9 -12.90 -40.24 -52.13
C GLY A 9 -11.83 -41.00 -51.37
N VAL A 10 -11.51 -40.49 -50.18
CA VAL A 10 -10.98 -41.29 -49.07
C VAL A 10 -11.71 -40.84 -47.81
N LEU A 11 -12.61 -41.71 -47.35
CA LEU A 11 -13.25 -41.65 -46.04
C LEU A 11 -12.24 -42.16 -45.00
N THR A 12 -11.41 -41.28 -44.45
CA THR A 12 -10.58 -41.60 -43.28
C THR A 12 -11.32 -41.23 -42.00
N LEU A 13 -11.96 -42.24 -41.41
CA LEU A 13 -12.42 -42.25 -40.03
C LEU A 13 -11.20 -42.18 -39.10
N VAL A 14 -10.85 -40.99 -38.62
CA VAL A 14 -9.84 -40.82 -37.56
C VAL A 14 -10.55 -40.92 -36.21
N LEU A 15 -10.54 -42.13 -35.64
CA LEU A 15 -10.75 -42.35 -34.21
C LEU A 15 -9.49 -41.87 -33.48
N GLY A 16 -9.43 -40.56 -33.19
CA GLY A 16 -8.30 -39.92 -32.52
C GLY A 16 -8.72 -39.31 -31.19
N VAL A 17 -8.52 -40.06 -30.11
CA VAL A 17 -8.63 -39.57 -28.72
C VAL A 17 -7.60 -38.47 -28.52
N SER A 18 -8.02 -37.25 -28.21
CA SER A 18 -7.18 -36.25 -27.50
C SER A 18 -7.94 -34.93 -27.34
N GLY A 19 -8.97 -34.95 -26.50
CA GLY A 19 -9.36 -33.74 -25.79
C GLY A 19 -8.25 -33.38 -24.82
N LEU A 20 -7.19 -32.73 -25.31
CA LEU A 20 -6.16 -32.15 -24.46
C LEU A 20 -6.76 -30.89 -23.86
N SER A 21 -7.52 -31.06 -22.76
CA SER A 21 -7.91 -29.96 -21.91
C SER A 21 -6.62 -29.36 -21.36
N VAL A 22 -6.17 -28.25 -21.94
CA VAL A 22 -5.25 -27.35 -21.25
C VAL A 22 -5.99 -26.87 -20.02
N VAL A 23 -5.74 -27.56 -18.91
CA VAL A 23 -5.96 -26.97 -17.59
C VAL A 23 -4.93 -25.86 -17.53
N GLU A 24 -5.30 -24.66 -18.00
CA GLU A 24 -4.66 -23.43 -17.53
C GLU A 24 -4.84 -23.45 -16.02
N THR A 25 -3.84 -24.00 -15.34
CA THR A 25 -3.66 -23.75 -13.92
C THR A 25 -3.48 -22.24 -13.84
N ALA A 26 -4.57 -21.53 -13.59
CA ALA A 26 -4.56 -20.16 -13.14
C ALA A 26 -3.79 -20.20 -11.82
N GLY A 27 -2.46 -20.13 -11.92
CA GLY A 27 -1.58 -19.98 -10.79
C GLY A 27 -2.10 -18.76 -10.05
N ALA A 28 -2.47 -18.95 -8.78
CA ALA A 28 -2.98 -17.87 -7.96
C ALA A 28 -2.04 -16.67 -8.10
N ALA A 29 -2.53 -15.61 -8.74
CA ALA A 29 -1.73 -14.43 -8.95
C ALA A 29 -1.31 -13.90 -7.56
N SER A 30 -0.01 -13.81 -7.33
CA SER A 30 0.52 -13.19 -6.11
C SER A 30 -0.06 -11.78 -6.00
N LYS A 31 -0.53 -11.39 -4.81
CA LYS A 31 -0.94 -10.01 -4.54
C LYS A 31 0.23 -9.07 -4.89
N PRO A 32 -0.02 -7.93 -5.56
CA PRO A 32 1.02 -6.95 -5.82
C PRO A 32 1.69 -6.46 -4.53
N VAL A 33 2.98 -6.19 -4.61
CA VAL A 33 3.80 -5.72 -3.48
C VAL A 33 4.14 -4.25 -3.68
N VAL A 34 4.02 -3.46 -2.61
CA VAL A 34 4.42 -2.05 -2.58
C VAL A 34 5.41 -1.85 -1.43
N THR A 35 6.38 -0.96 -1.65
CA THR A 35 7.39 -0.58 -0.68
C THR A 35 7.46 0.94 -0.60
N ILE A 36 7.55 1.45 0.63
CA ILE A 36 7.64 2.88 0.94
C ILE A 36 9.00 3.14 1.57
N THR A 37 9.75 4.13 1.08
CA THR A 37 11.06 4.47 1.64
C THR A 37 11.20 5.99 1.85
N PRO A 38 11.53 6.45 3.07
CA PRO A 38 11.44 5.71 4.33
C PRO A 38 9.99 5.35 4.68
N ASN A 39 9.78 4.34 5.52
CA ASN A 39 8.44 3.94 6.02
C ASN A 39 8.25 4.13 7.53
N SER A 40 9.26 4.59 8.25
CA SER A 40 9.23 4.71 9.71
C SER A 40 9.98 5.95 10.17
N GLY A 41 9.68 6.39 11.40
CA GLY A 41 10.22 7.64 11.95
C GLY A 41 9.83 8.86 11.13
N LEU A 42 8.67 8.80 10.45
CA LEU A 42 8.24 9.85 9.54
C LEU A 42 7.81 11.11 10.29
N VAL A 43 7.96 12.26 9.66
CA VAL A 43 7.38 13.52 10.11
C VAL A 43 6.36 14.02 9.09
N SER A 44 5.46 14.90 9.52
CA SER A 44 4.47 15.52 8.62
C SER A 44 5.14 16.24 7.45
N ASN A 45 4.53 16.19 6.27
CA ASN A 45 5.04 16.70 5.00
C ASN A 45 6.37 16.07 4.53
N GLN A 46 6.79 14.95 5.13
CA GLN A 46 7.96 14.23 4.65
C GLN A 46 7.66 13.57 3.31
N LYS A 47 8.61 13.71 2.39
CA LYS A 47 8.59 12.98 1.13
C LYS A 47 9.05 11.54 1.35
N VAL A 48 8.24 10.59 0.88
CA VAL A 48 8.58 9.17 0.76
C VAL A 48 8.56 8.76 -0.71
N VAL A 49 9.23 7.66 -1.02
CA VAL A 49 9.25 7.07 -2.35
C VAL A 49 8.44 5.78 -2.34
N ILE A 50 7.50 5.69 -3.26
CA ILE A 50 6.69 4.50 -3.53
C ILE A 50 7.31 3.74 -4.70
N THR A 51 7.55 2.45 -4.49
CA THR A 51 7.92 1.49 -5.53
C THR A 51 7.09 0.22 -5.38
N GLY A 52 6.94 -0.58 -6.43
CA GLY A 52 6.20 -1.84 -6.31
C GLY A 52 6.27 -2.71 -7.55
N THR A 53 5.82 -3.95 -7.43
CA THR A 53 5.91 -4.98 -8.46
C THR A 53 4.70 -5.92 -8.42
N GLY A 54 4.43 -6.59 -9.55
CA GLY A 54 3.36 -7.59 -9.66
C GLY A 54 1.99 -6.99 -9.99
N PHE A 55 1.96 -5.75 -10.48
CA PHE A 55 0.73 -5.07 -10.91
C PHE A 55 0.39 -5.41 -12.36
N THR A 56 -0.86 -5.21 -12.75
CA THR A 56 -1.29 -5.31 -14.15
C THR A 56 -0.61 -4.22 -14.97
N ALA A 57 0.15 -4.61 -16.00
CA ALA A 57 0.87 -3.68 -16.86
C ALA A 57 -0.07 -2.64 -17.50
N GLY A 58 0.32 -1.36 -17.48
CA GLY A 58 -0.45 -0.25 -18.06
C GLY A 58 -1.70 0.17 -17.27
N GLU A 59 -2.01 -0.49 -16.15
CA GLU A 59 -3.16 -0.12 -15.32
C GLU A 59 -2.95 1.26 -14.68
N SER A 60 -4.04 2.01 -14.52
CA SER A 60 -4.07 3.30 -13.83
C SER A 60 -4.57 3.12 -12.40
N LEU A 61 -3.71 3.46 -11.45
CA LEU A 61 -3.94 3.30 -10.01
C LEU A 61 -3.82 4.66 -9.30
N ALA A 62 -4.16 4.70 -8.03
CA ALA A 62 -3.95 5.85 -7.16
C ALA A 62 -3.28 5.42 -5.87
N ALA A 63 -2.29 6.18 -5.42
CA ALA A 63 -1.74 6.11 -4.07
C ALA A 63 -2.47 7.11 -3.18
N VAL A 64 -2.85 6.69 -1.98
CA VAL A 64 -3.50 7.55 -0.99
C VAL A 64 -3.10 7.15 0.42
N GLU A 65 -2.97 8.14 1.30
CA GLU A 65 -2.73 7.92 2.72
C GLU A 65 -4.03 7.59 3.45
N CYS A 66 -3.98 6.59 4.32
CA CYS A 66 -5.11 6.09 5.09
C CYS A 66 -4.71 5.86 6.54
N VAL A 67 -5.69 5.94 7.44
CA VAL A 67 -5.52 5.43 8.81
C VAL A 67 -5.30 3.92 8.76
N ALA A 68 -4.50 3.37 9.69
CA ALA A 68 -4.08 1.96 9.64
C ALA A 68 -5.24 0.95 9.67
N THR A 69 -6.40 1.33 10.21
CA THR A 69 -7.57 0.46 10.36
C THR A 69 -8.62 0.70 9.27
N ALA A 70 -8.31 1.47 8.23
CA ALA A 70 -9.24 1.77 7.16
C ALA A 70 -9.65 0.49 6.41
N THR A 71 -10.96 0.18 6.41
CA THR A 71 -11.56 -0.91 5.62
C THR A 71 -12.32 -0.39 4.40
N THR A 72 -12.50 0.92 4.32
CA THR A 72 -13.18 1.62 3.22
C THR A 72 -12.42 2.90 2.89
N SER A 73 -12.70 3.49 1.73
CA SER A 73 -12.09 4.75 1.29
C SER A 73 -12.37 5.94 2.22
N ALA A 74 -13.36 5.84 3.13
CA ALA A 74 -13.64 6.86 4.13
C ALA A 74 -12.48 7.05 5.13
N GLY A 75 -11.63 6.05 5.33
CA GLY A 75 -10.43 6.14 6.17
C GLY A 75 -9.22 6.75 5.49
N CYS A 76 -9.37 7.26 4.26
CA CYS A 76 -8.27 7.74 3.43
C CYS A 76 -8.42 9.23 3.07
N ALA A 77 -7.29 9.92 2.90
CA ALA A 77 -7.22 11.31 2.49
C ALA A 77 -7.33 11.46 0.96
N LEU A 78 -8.52 11.24 0.40
CA LEU A 78 -8.75 11.22 -1.06
C LEU A 78 -8.40 12.55 -1.77
N GLY A 79 -8.42 13.69 -1.07
CA GLY A 79 -8.07 14.99 -1.65
C GLY A 79 -6.59 15.14 -2.03
N GLY A 80 -5.71 14.27 -1.51
CA GLY A 80 -4.26 14.28 -1.77
C GLY A 80 -3.75 13.08 -2.54
N LEU A 81 -4.62 12.33 -3.22
CA LEU A 81 -4.20 11.13 -3.95
C LEU A 81 -3.24 11.47 -5.09
N VAL A 82 -2.33 10.54 -5.39
CA VAL A 82 -1.40 10.63 -6.50
C VAL A 82 -1.73 9.54 -7.51
N LEU A 83 -1.96 9.92 -8.77
CA LEU A 83 -2.18 8.96 -9.85
C LEU A 83 -0.88 8.26 -10.26
N LEU A 84 -0.99 6.96 -10.49
CA LEU A 84 0.11 6.09 -10.90
C LEU A 84 -0.25 5.40 -12.21
N THR A 85 0.72 5.25 -13.09
CA THR A 85 0.60 4.40 -14.28
C THR A 85 1.62 3.29 -14.17
N VAL A 86 1.14 2.04 -14.15
CA VAL A 86 2.00 0.86 -14.04
C VAL A 86 2.82 0.71 -15.34
N ASN A 87 4.11 0.47 -15.20
CA ASN A 87 5.00 0.24 -16.34
C ASN A 87 4.60 -1.04 -17.11
N PRO A 88 5.04 -1.20 -18.37
CA PRO A 88 4.75 -2.39 -19.17
C PRO A 88 5.27 -3.72 -18.57
N ASP A 89 6.20 -3.67 -17.63
CA ASP A 89 6.77 -4.82 -16.92
C ASP A 89 6.02 -5.16 -15.61
N GLY A 90 4.92 -4.47 -15.31
CA GLY A 90 4.13 -4.68 -14.08
C GLY A 90 4.74 -4.04 -12.83
N THR A 91 5.70 -3.13 -12.99
CA THR A 91 6.28 -2.35 -11.89
C THR A 91 5.64 -0.98 -11.76
N LEU A 92 5.62 -0.44 -10.54
CA LEU A 92 5.29 0.97 -10.33
C LEU A 92 6.53 1.84 -10.60
N PRO A 93 6.39 2.98 -11.30
CA PRO A 93 7.46 3.96 -11.36
C PRO A 93 7.75 4.49 -9.96
N SER A 94 9.02 4.80 -9.70
CA SER A 94 9.44 5.44 -8.44
C SER A 94 8.72 6.78 -8.28
N THR A 95 7.76 6.83 -7.36
CA THR A 95 6.86 7.97 -7.21
C THR A 95 7.06 8.65 -5.87
N ASN A 96 7.22 9.97 -5.89
CA ASN A 96 7.27 10.76 -4.67
C ASN A 96 5.86 10.94 -4.11
N PHE A 97 5.72 10.72 -2.81
CA PHE A 97 4.48 10.91 -2.07
C PHE A 97 4.77 11.70 -0.79
N TYR A 98 3.92 12.66 -0.44
CA TYR A 98 4.09 13.48 0.77
C TYR A 98 3.11 13.02 1.83
N VAL A 99 3.63 12.45 2.92
CA VAL A 99 2.80 11.95 4.02
C VAL A 99 2.39 13.09 4.96
N GLN A 100 1.25 12.95 5.63
CA GLN A 100 0.69 13.97 6.51
C GLN A 100 0.30 13.38 7.85
N THR A 101 0.49 14.17 8.91
CA THR A 101 -0.13 13.87 10.22
C THR A 101 -1.40 14.69 10.41
N GLY A 102 -2.23 14.31 11.38
CA GLY A 102 -3.50 14.97 11.68
C GLY A 102 -4.69 14.18 11.16
N THR A 103 -5.71 14.87 10.66
CA THR A 103 -6.93 14.24 10.16
C THR A 103 -6.69 13.59 8.80
N ILE A 104 -6.85 12.27 8.75
CA ILE A 104 -6.77 11.46 7.53
C ILE A 104 -8.09 10.72 7.36
N GLY A 105 -8.81 11.02 6.29
CA GLY A 105 -10.18 10.52 6.10
C GLY A 105 -11.07 10.88 7.29
N ASN A 106 -11.63 9.85 7.94
CA ASN A 106 -12.47 9.98 9.13
C ASN A 106 -11.74 9.70 10.47
N GLY A 107 -10.42 9.56 10.47
CA GLY A 107 -9.62 9.32 11.67
C GLY A 107 -8.39 10.22 11.76
N THR A 108 -7.43 9.83 12.60
CA THR A 108 -6.17 10.55 12.77
C THR A 108 -4.96 9.66 12.52
N CYS A 109 -3.86 10.30 12.16
CA CYS A 109 -2.60 9.66 11.85
C CYS A 109 -1.43 10.50 12.39
N GLY A 110 -0.48 9.86 13.07
CA GLY A 110 0.78 10.46 13.50
C GLY A 110 0.65 11.65 14.45
N THR A 111 -0.45 11.78 15.20
CA THR A 111 -0.63 12.87 16.17
C THR A 111 -0.13 12.49 17.58
N SER A 112 -0.06 11.20 17.86
CA SER A 112 0.34 10.62 19.13
C SER A 112 0.92 9.21 18.93
N ALA A 113 1.39 8.58 20.01
CA ALA A 113 1.81 7.18 19.96
C ALA A 113 0.64 6.21 19.67
N ALA A 114 -0.61 6.59 19.97
CA ALA A 114 -1.77 5.73 19.78
C ALA A 114 -2.19 5.60 18.30
N ASP A 115 -1.88 6.61 17.48
CA ASP A 115 -2.19 6.68 16.05
C ASP A 115 -0.93 6.86 15.19
N ALA A 116 0.24 6.49 15.70
CA ALA A 116 1.52 6.63 14.98
C ALA A 116 1.60 5.78 13.71
N THR A 117 0.81 4.71 13.63
CA THR A 117 0.79 3.76 12.51
C THR A 117 -0.35 4.09 11.55
N CYS A 118 0.00 4.20 10.27
CA CYS A 118 -0.92 4.49 9.17
C CYS A 118 -0.56 3.63 7.95
N ALA A 119 -1.24 3.81 6.83
CA ALA A 119 -0.96 3.07 5.61
C ALA A 119 -0.97 3.99 4.39
N ILE A 120 -0.19 3.63 3.38
CA ILE A 120 -0.36 4.13 2.02
C ILE A 120 -1.01 3.01 1.22
N ALA A 121 -2.25 3.24 0.80
CA ALA A 121 -3.02 2.31 -0.02
C ALA A 121 -2.81 2.62 -1.50
N ILE A 122 -2.64 1.56 -2.29
CA ILE A 122 -2.70 1.59 -3.74
C ILE A 122 -4.04 0.98 -4.14
N GLY A 123 -4.87 1.74 -4.83
CA GLY A 123 -6.19 1.32 -5.28
C GLY A 123 -6.47 1.69 -6.73
N THR A 124 -7.52 1.10 -7.29
CA THR A 124 -8.05 1.52 -8.59
C THR A 124 -8.67 2.91 -8.48
N THR A 125 -8.85 3.61 -9.60
CA THR A 125 -9.53 4.91 -9.63
C THR A 125 -11.02 4.83 -9.24
N THR A 126 -11.60 3.63 -9.16
CA THR A 126 -12.95 3.38 -8.65
C THR A 126 -12.98 3.09 -7.15
N GLY A 127 -11.84 3.11 -6.47
CA GLY A 127 -11.75 2.94 -5.01
C GLY A 127 -11.59 1.49 -4.53
N THR A 128 -11.27 0.54 -5.41
CA THR A 128 -10.97 -0.84 -5.01
C THR A 128 -9.53 -0.93 -4.51
N LEU A 129 -9.32 -1.43 -3.29
CA LEU A 129 -7.98 -1.66 -2.75
C LEU A 129 -7.27 -2.76 -3.56
N VAL A 130 -6.04 -2.47 -4.00
CA VAL A 130 -5.16 -3.43 -4.67
C VAL A 130 -4.11 -3.95 -3.70
N THR A 131 -3.39 -3.03 -3.04
CA THR A 131 -2.40 -3.35 -2.02
C THR A 131 -2.15 -2.15 -1.13
N ASP A 132 -1.38 -2.31 -0.07
CA ASP A 132 -1.10 -1.28 0.93
C ASP A 132 0.25 -1.56 1.57
N ALA A 133 0.85 -0.52 2.12
CA ALA A 133 2.01 -0.65 2.99
C ALA A 133 1.86 0.23 4.22
N THR A 134 2.25 -0.34 5.36
CA THR A 134 2.30 0.37 6.63
C THR A 134 3.39 1.43 6.63
N ILE A 135 3.05 2.59 7.17
CA ILE A 135 3.98 3.66 7.51
C ILE A 135 3.85 4.00 9.00
N THR A 136 4.93 4.48 9.61
CA THR A 136 4.95 4.85 11.02
C THR A 136 5.58 6.23 11.20
N PHE A 137 4.83 7.14 11.79
CA PHE A 137 5.34 8.46 12.16
C PHE A 137 6.19 8.36 13.42
N ALA A 138 7.22 9.21 13.51
CA ALA A 138 7.93 9.43 14.75
C ALA A 138 6.92 9.95 15.78
N SER A 139 6.83 9.29 16.93
CA SER A 139 6.04 9.82 18.04
C SER A 139 6.60 11.17 18.43
N THR A 140 5.88 12.24 18.12
CA THR A 140 6.09 13.50 18.81
C THR A 140 5.58 13.26 20.23
N THR A 141 6.47 13.19 21.21
CA THR A 141 6.10 13.26 22.63
C THR A 141 5.65 14.69 22.95
N THR A 142 4.71 15.22 22.19
CA THR A 142 3.88 16.37 22.52
C THR A 142 2.77 15.88 23.44
N GLY A 143 3.20 15.34 24.58
CA GLY A 143 2.35 14.98 25.69
C GLY A 143 2.89 15.66 26.95
N PRO A 144 2.10 15.75 28.01
CA PRO A 144 2.58 16.35 29.23
C PRO A 144 3.80 15.60 29.74
N SER A 145 4.90 16.32 29.95
CA SER A 145 6.15 15.75 30.45
C SER A 145 6.26 16.09 31.92
N VAL A 146 6.52 15.09 32.76
CA VAL A 146 6.79 15.29 34.18
C VAL A 146 8.25 14.93 34.46
N THR A 147 9.01 15.89 34.96
CA THR A 147 10.40 15.71 35.40
C THR A 147 10.49 15.86 36.90
N VAL A 148 11.20 14.93 37.56
CA VAL A 148 11.49 14.99 39.00
C VAL A 148 12.99 15.22 39.19
N THR A 149 13.36 16.24 39.96
CA THR A 149 14.76 16.56 40.27
C THR A 149 14.99 16.62 41.78
N PRO A 150 15.94 15.84 42.33
CA PRO A 150 16.71 14.80 41.65
C PRO A 150 15.86 13.56 41.35
N ALA A 151 16.08 12.94 40.19
CA ALA A 151 15.34 11.74 39.76
C ALA A 151 15.78 10.47 40.51
N ASN A 152 16.93 10.52 41.15
CA ASN A 152 17.64 9.39 41.74
C ASN A 152 18.46 9.85 42.97
N GLY A 153 18.79 8.90 43.85
CA GLY A 153 19.57 9.19 45.06
C GLY A 153 18.83 9.99 46.13
N LEU A 154 17.49 10.01 46.09
CA LEU A 154 16.66 10.67 47.10
C LEU A 154 16.80 9.99 48.47
N LYS A 155 17.02 10.80 49.50
CA LYS A 155 17.07 10.36 50.90
C LYS A 155 15.70 10.47 51.55
N ASN A 156 15.47 9.69 52.59
CA ASN A 156 14.24 9.79 53.39
C ASN A 156 14.07 11.23 53.93
N GLY A 157 12.93 11.86 53.65
CA GLY A 157 12.63 13.25 54.03
C GLY A 157 13.19 14.33 53.09
N GLN A 158 13.85 13.97 51.99
CA GLN A 158 14.35 14.93 51.01
C GLN A 158 13.22 15.43 50.10
N THR A 159 13.14 16.75 49.88
CA THR A 159 12.22 17.36 48.92
C THR A 159 12.74 17.21 47.50
N ALA A 160 11.92 16.69 46.60
CA ALA A 160 12.16 16.68 45.16
C ALA A 160 11.32 17.75 44.47
N THR A 161 11.87 18.38 43.44
CA THR A 161 11.13 19.29 42.57
C THR A 161 10.45 18.50 41.48
N VAL A 162 9.14 18.68 41.30
CA VAL A 162 8.37 18.10 40.20
C VAL A 162 7.98 19.22 39.26
N THR A 163 8.37 19.09 37.99
CA THR A 163 8.01 20.04 36.94
C THR A 163 7.19 19.32 35.88
N GLY A 164 6.06 19.89 35.51
CA GLY A 164 5.21 19.43 34.42
C GLY A 164 5.26 20.42 33.26
N THR A 165 5.32 19.94 32.02
CA THR A 165 4.85 20.70 30.84
C THR A 165 3.55 20.07 30.36
N GLY A 166 2.63 20.87 29.80
CA GLY A 166 1.33 20.44 29.30
C GLY A 166 0.73 21.48 28.38
#